data_AF-A0A1I0CK45-F1
#
_entry.id   AF-A0A1I0CK45-F1
#
_cell.length_a   1.000
_cell.length_b   1.000
_cell.length_c   1.000
_cell.angle_alpha   90.00
_cell.angle_beta   90.00
_cell.angle_gamma   90.00
#
_symmetry.space_group_name_H-M   'P 1'
#
loop_
_entity.id
_entity.type
_entity.pdbx_description
1 polymer ?
#
loop_
_entity_poly.entity_id
_entity_poly.type
_entity_poly.pdbx_seq_one_letter_code
_entity_poly.pdbx_strand_id
1 'polypeptide(L)'
;MARIQGRVLETCPPLVVDLDGTLLRSDLLMETAMAFIRSQPLKILNILGWLFKGKAALKEGLALNSEIDVSVLPYDPQIIEMIQRERDTGRMVVLATASHVSLAERIADHLQLFDLVLASNSNRNLSGNNKRDLLVGHFGEGGFDYLGNSKDDLPIWDVSRLAYVVNPDRGIEAQVKAQVRVEPTIHSNTPGWRDWRKALRLHQWLKNALIFVPLLASHRLAQFDLMRDGVIAFLCFGLCASSVYILNDLLDLCDDRHHKSKCNRPFASGRLSIKVGLVMVPTLLAMAFGAALLLLPWQFSAVMAAYYGLTLTYSLRLKRMMAWDVIALAMLYTARIIAGVAAFSLPLTFWILAFSMFIFLSLAMVKRYAELRDARAREVNTFARGRGYHPGDLDMIASLGASSGYLAVMVLALYIQDAKTTELYVTPHIIWLACPLLLFWVTRVWMLTHRGQMNEDPVVFAIRDRTSQLIGAAFLMMFWIAA
;
A
#
# COMPACT_ATOMS: atom_id res chain seq x y z
N MET A 1 -57.28 7.08 -48.18
CA MET A 1 -55.83 7.38 -48.15
C MET A 1 -55.44 7.74 -46.72
N ALA A 2 -55.01 6.76 -45.92
CA ALA A 2 -54.47 7.00 -44.58
C ALA A 2 -52.96 7.18 -44.69
N ARG A 3 -52.46 8.39 -44.41
CA ARG A 3 -51.02 8.69 -44.35
C ARG A 3 -50.42 8.00 -43.13
N ILE A 4 -49.60 7.00 -43.38
CA ILE A 4 -48.66 6.44 -42.39
C ILE A 4 -47.59 7.50 -42.17
N GLN A 5 -47.68 8.28 -41.09
CA GLN A 5 -46.55 9.06 -40.59
C GLN A 5 -45.57 8.08 -39.96
N GLY A 6 -44.53 7.71 -40.71
CA GLY A 6 -43.38 7.02 -40.15
C GLY A 6 -42.74 7.91 -39.09
N ARG A 7 -42.67 7.42 -37.85
CA ARG A 7 -41.71 7.92 -36.87
C ARG A 7 -40.33 7.67 -37.47
N VAL A 8 -39.66 8.74 -37.88
CA VAL A 8 -38.20 8.71 -38.07
C VAL A 8 -37.65 8.39 -36.68
N LEU A 9 -37.10 7.19 -36.50
CA LEU A 9 -36.26 6.91 -35.33
C LEU A 9 -35.08 7.87 -35.46
N GLU A 10 -35.06 8.95 -34.68
CA GLU A 10 -33.84 9.74 -34.51
C GLU A 10 -32.79 8.79 -33.97
N THR A 11 -31.88 8.34 -34.83
CA THR A 11 -30.76 7.49 -34.45
C THR A 11 -29.87 8.32 -33.55
N CYS A 12 -29.90 8.05 -32.24
CA CYS A 12 -29.03 8.73 -31.30
C CYS A 12 -27.57 8.40 -31.69
N PRO A 13 -26.71 9.40 -31.95
CA PRO A 13 -25.30 9.18 -32.29
C PRO A 13 -24.60 8.29 -31.27
N PRO A 14 -23.67 7.40 -31.67
CA PRO A 14 -22.98 6.51 -30.76
C PRO A 14 -22.29 7.27 -29.63
N LEU A 15 -22.26 6.66 -28.44
CA LEU A 15 -21.45 7.11 -27.32
C LEU A 15 -20.10 6.40 -27.37
N VAL A 16 -19.04 7.16 -27.63
CA VAL A 16 -17.68 6.67 -27.66
C VAL A 16 -17.04 6.90 -26.30
N VAL A 17 -16.48 5.85 -25.71
CA VAL A 17 -15.94 5.85 -24.36
C VAL A 17 -14.45 5.54 -24.38
N ASP A 18 -13.64 6.43 -23.82
CA ASP A 18 -12.24 6.14 -23.52
C ASP A 18 -12.09 5.23 -22.28
N LEU A 19 -10.97 4.52 -22.22
CA LEU A 19 -10.72 3.52 -21.18
C LEU A 19 -9.94 4.10 -19.99
N ASP A 20 -8.74 4.63 -20.25
CA ASP A 20 -7.75 4.93 -19.22
C ASP A 20 -8.03 6.28 -18.55
N GLY A 21 -8.39 6.28 -17.27
CA GLY A 21 -8.77 7.49 -16.52
C GLY A 21 -10.21 7.98 -16.79
N THR A 22 -10.93 7.31 -17.70
CA THR A 22 -12.35 7.55 -17.99
C THR A 22 -13.23 6.41 -17.46
N LEU A 23 -13.26 5.25 -18.13
CA LEU A 23 -13.95 4.05 -17.63
C LEU A 23 -13.24 3.44 -16.42
N LEU A 24 -11.91 3.41 -16.47
CA LEU A 24 -11.04 2.99 -15.39
C LEU A 24 -10.55 4.21 -14.62
N ARG A 25 -10.48 4.10 -13.29
CA ARG A 25 -9.79 5.10 -12.45
C ARG A 25 -8.27 5.02 -12.54
N SER A 26 -7.75 3.99 -13.20
CA SER A 26 -6.32 3.73 -13.39
C SER A 26 -5.93 3.80 -14.87
N ASP A 27 -4.65 3.54 -15.13
CA ASP A 27 -4.04 3.48 -16.46
C ASP A 27 -3.51 2.05 -16.68
N LEU A 28 -4.03 1.36 -17.68
CA LEU A 28 -3.69 -0.05 -17.99
C LEU A 28 -2.22 -0.26 -18.31
N LEU A 29 -1.51 0.73 -18.86
CA LEU A 29 -0.08 0.61 -19.08
C LEU A 29 0.65 0.50 -17.73
N MET A 30 0.20 1.25 -16.73
CA MET A 30 0.76 1.19 -15.38
C MET A 30 0.36 -0.08 -14.65
N GLU A 31 -0.88 -0.55 -14.82
CA GLU A 31 -1.35 -1.83 -14.27
C GLU A 31 -0.52 -3.01 -14.81
N THR A 32 -0.32 -3.08 -16.12
CA THR A 32 0.47 -4.14 -16.78
C THR A 32 1.93 -4.07 -16.41
N ALA A 33 2.50 -2.86 -16.29
CA ALA A 33 3.86 -2.68 -15.79
C ALA A 33 4.02 -3.22 -14.36
N MET A 34 3.11 -2.91 -13.43
CA MET A 34 3.21 -3.40 -12.05
C MET A 34 3.01 -4.93 -11.97
N ALA A 35 2.07 -5.48 -12.72
CA ALA A 35 1.85 -6.92 -12.82
C ALA A 35 3.09 -7.65 -13.38
N PHE A 36 3.75 -7.07 -14.39
CA PHE A 36 4.99 -7.60 -14.95
C PHE A 36 6.14 -7.57 -13.95
N ILE A 37 6.35 -6.43 -13.26
CA ILE A 37 7.40 -6.30 -12.23
C ILE A 37 7.20 -7.28 -11.08
N ARG A 38 5.95 -7.50 -10.66
CA ARG A 38 5.61 -8.45 -9.60
C ARG A 38 5.94 -9.89 -9.99
N SER A 39 5.51 -10.31 -11.18
CA SER A 39 5.60 -11.70 -11.64
C SER A 39 7.00 -12.06 -12.13
N GLN A 40 7.71 -11.11 -12.74
CA GLN A 40 8.99 -11.34 -13.42
C GLN A 40 10.04 -10.25 -13.05
N PRO A 41 10.42 -10.10 -11.76
CA PRO A 41 11.28 -9.01 -11.30
C PRO A 41 12.66 -8.98 -11.97
N LEU A 42 13.20 -10.14 -12.37
CA LEU A 42 14.49 -10.25 -13.05
C LEU A 42 14.47 -9.73 -14.51
N LYS A 43 13.29 -9.62 -15.13
CA LYS A 43 13.13 -9.19 -16.52
C LYS A 43 12.71 -7.73 -16.65
N ILE A 44 12.82 -6.94 -15.58
CA ILE A 44 12.43 -5.51 -15.57
C ILE A 44 13.14 -4.70 -16.67
N LEU A 45 14.36 -5.08 -17.05
CA LEU A 45 15.13 -4.43 -18.12
C LEU A 45 14.48 -4.57 -19.51
N ASN A 46 13.60 -5.56 -19.72
CA ASN A 46 12.86 -5.71 -20.97
C ASN A 46 11.92 -4.53 -21.22
N ILE A 47 11.42 -3.89 -20.16
CA ILE A 47 10.59 -2.67 -20.27
C ILE A 47 11.37 -1.57 -20.99
N LEU A 48 12.65 -1.39 -20.66
CA LEU A 48 13.52 -0.42 -21.33
C LEU A 48 13.74 -0.82 -22.80
N GLY A 49 14.00 -2.10 -23.06
CA GLY A 49 14.16 -2.63 -24.42
C GLY A 49 12.93 -2.39 -25.30
N TRP A 50 11.72 -2.58 -24.77
CA TRP A 50 10.48 -2.28 -25.49
C TRP A 50 10.24 -0.78 -25.66
N LEU A 51 10.56 0.03 -24.65
CA LEU A 51 10.46 1.48 -24.73
C LEU A 51 11.36 2.05 -25.85
N PHE A 52 12.58 1.54 -26.01
CA PHE A 52 13.49 1.93 -27.11
C PHE A 52 12.94 1.57 -28.50
N LYS A 53 12.11 0.53 -28.60
CA LYS A 53 11.40 0.16 -29.84
C LYS A 53 10.13 1.00 -30.09
N GLY A 54 9.74 1.84 -29.13
CA GLY A 54 8.59 2.75 -29.22
C GLY A 54 7.42 2.39 -28.32
N LYS A 55 6.47 3.33 -28.19
CA LYS A 55 5.31 3.20 -27.27
C LYS A 55 4.39 2.02 -27.61
N ALA A 56 4.21 1.69 -28.89
CA ALA A 56 3.38 0.56 -29.32
C ALA A 56 3.99 -0.78 -28.87
N ALA A 57 5.30 -0.97 -29.11
CA ALA A 57 6.04 -2.15 -28.67
C ALA A 57 6.04 -2.31 -27.15
N LEU A 58 6.11 -1.22 -26.39
CA LEU A 58 5.98 -1.25 -24.94
C LEU A 58 4.59 -1.74 -24.49
N LYS A 59 3.52 -1.20 -25.06
CA LYS A 59 2.14 -1.61 -24.73
C LYS A 59 1.89 -3.08 -25.05
N GLU A 60 2.33 -3.53 -26.22
CA GLU A 60 2.22 -4.93 -26.66
C GLU A 60 3.05 -5.86 -25.76
N GLY A 61 4.33 -5.54 -25.55
CA GLY A 61 5.23 -6.32 -24.71
C GLY A 61 4.68 -6.51 -23.30
N LEU A 62 4.15 -5.44 -22.69
CA LEU A 62 3.51 -5.51 -21.39
C LEU A 62 2.19 -6.29 -21.42
N ALA A 63 1.31 -6.05 -22.40
CA ALA A 63 0.02 -6.74 -22.48
C ALA A 63 0.14 -8.25 -22.69
N LEU A 64 1.12 -8.71 -23.47
CA LEU A 64 1.32 -10.13 -23.76
C LEU A 64 2.11 -10.89 -22.67
N ASN A 65 2.92 -10.18 -21.88
CA ASN A 65 3.76 -10.79 -20.85
C ASN A 65 3.26 -10.56 -19.42
N SER A 66 2.10 -9.91 -19.24
CA SER A 66 1.48 -9.72 -17.93
C SER A 66 0.07 -10.31 -17.89
N GLU A 67 -0.19 -11.10 -16.84
CA GLU A 67 -1.54 -11.56 -16.54
C GLU A 67 -2.19 -10.56 -15.58
N ILE A 68 -3.20 -9.85 -16.08
CA ILE A 68 -4.09 -9.02 -15.28
C ILE A 68 -5.46 -9.70 -15.24
N ASP A 69 -6.05 -9.76 -14.06
CA ASP A 69 -7.47 -10.05 -13.90
C ASP A 69 -8.29 -8.78 -14.15
N VAL A 70 -9.01 -8.77 -15.27
CA VAL A 70 -9.83 -7.63 -15.69
C VAL A 70 -11.05 -7.43 -14.76
N SER A 71 -11.54 -8.49 -14.11
CA SER A 71 -12.77 -8.46 -13.31
C SER A 71 -12.67 -7.58 -12.06
N VAL A 72 -11.45 -7.32 -11.61
CA VAL A 72 -11.17 -6.56 -10.39
C VAL A 72 -10.53 -5.21 -10.64
N LEU A 73 -10.41 -4.79 -11.91
CA LEU A 73 -9.89 -3.47 -12.25
C LEU A 73 -10.74 -2.35 -11.61
N PRO A 74 -10.16 -1.18 -11.32
CA PRO A 74 -10.84 -0.11 -10.62
C PRO A 74 -11.76 0.67 -11.57
N TYR A 75 -12.81 0.02 -12.06
CA TYR A 75 -13.87 0.64 -12.86
C TYR A 75 -14.54 1.77 -12.08
N ASP A 76 -14.92 2.84 -12.77
CA ASP A 76 -15.71 3.89 -12.16
C ASP A 76 -17.21 3.51 -12.17
N PRO A 77 -17.84 3.28 -10.99
CA PRO A 77 -19.22 2.84 -10.94
C PRO A 77 -20.21 3.85 -11.53
N GLN A 78 -19.90 5.15 -11.45
CA GLN A 78 -20.78 6.19 -12.01
C GLN A 78 -20.79 6.15 -13.53
N ILE A 79 -19.62 5.87 -14.13
CA ILE A 79 -19.48 5.75 -15.59
C ILE A 79 -20.11 4.45 -16.09
N ILE A 80 -19.94 3.35 -15.36
CA ILE A 80 -20.62 2.08 -15.67
C ILE A 80 -22.14 2.26 -15.66
N GLU A 81 -22.68 2.91 -14.64
CA GLU A 81 -24.12 3.18 -14.53
C GLU A 81 -24.61 4.10 -15.67
N MET A 82 -23.84 5.12 -16.02
CA MET A 82 -24.14 6.00 -17.16
C MET A 82 -24.18 5.23 -18.48
N ILE A 83 -23.18 4.41 -18.76
CA ILE A 83 -23.10 3.60 -19.99
C ILE A 83 -24.28 2.63 -20.08
N GLN A 84 -24.63 1.97 -18.97
CA GLN A 84 -25.77 1.06 -18.94
C GLN A 84 -27.07 1.79 -19.28
N ARG A 85 -27.31 2.97 -18.70
CA ARG A 85 -28.50 3.77 -19.00
C ARG A 85 -28.58 4.16 -20.47
N GLU A 86 -27.47 4.60 -21.06
CA GLU A 86 -27.41 4.96 -22.49
C GLU A 86 -27.70 3.75 -23.37
N ARG A 87 -27.11 2.59 -23.06
CA ARG A 87 -27.38 1.35 -23.79
C ARG A 87 -28.85 0.91 -23.68
N ASP A 88 -29.48 1.07 -22.51
CA ASP A 88 -30.89 0.74 -22.30
C ASP A 88 -31.83 1.60 -23.15
N THR A 89 -31.39 2.78 -23.62
CA THR A 89 -32.12 3.60 -24.61
C THR A 89 -32.01 3.08 -26.05
N GLY A 90 -31.23 2.01 -26.28
CA GLY A 90 -30.92 1.48 -27.61
C GLY A 90 -29.78 2.20 -28.32
N ARG A 91 -29.02 3.03 -27.60
CA ARG A 91 -27.88 3.77 -28.14
C ARG A 91 -26.66 2.87 -28.28
N MET A 92 -25.99 2.95 -29.43
CA MET A 92 -24.73 2.24 -29.67
C MET A 92 -23.62 2.80 -28.76
N VAL A 93 -22.89 1.91 -28.08
CA VAL A 93 -21.76 2.27 -27.22
C VAL A 93 -20.47 1.66 -27.76
N VAL A 94 -19.44 2.49 -27.92
CA VAL A 94 -18.15 2.11 -28.51
C VAL A 94 -17.04 2.31 -27.51
N LEU A 95 -16.22 1.28 -27.26
CA LEU A 95 -14.98 1.42 -26.49
C LEU A 95 -13.85 1.85 -27.44
N ALA A 96 -13.29 3.05 -27.27
CA ALA A 96 -12.20 3.56 -28.11
C ALA A 96 -10.96 3.90 -27.28
N THR A 97 -9.98 3.00 -27.26
CA THR A 97 -8.83 3.09 -26.35
C THR A 97 -7.48 3.03 -27.04
N ALA A 98 -6.50 3.71 -26.43
CA ALA A 98 -5.11 3.57 -26.81
C ALA A 98 -4.44 2.31 -26.23
N SER A 99 -5.10 1.56 -25.35
CA SER A 99 -4.58 0.29 -24.81
C SER A 99 -4.54 -0.81 -25.88
N HIS A 100 -3.78 -1.89 -25.63
CA HIS A 100 -3.66 -3.00 -26.57
C HIS A 100 -4.97 -3.78 -26.72
N VAL A 101 -5.31 -4.20 -27.94
CA VAL A 101 -6.56 -4.87 -28.30
C VAL A 101 -6.88 -6.08 -27.43
N SER A 102 -5.89 -6.90 -27.09
CA SER A 102 -6.09 -8.09 -26.23
C SER A 102 -6.63 -7.76 -24.84
N LEU A 103 -6.33 -6.58 -24.28
CA LEU A 103 -6.86 -6.15 -23.00
C LEU A 103 -8.22 -5.46 -23.15
N ALA A 104 -8.37 -4.67 -24.22
CA ALA A 104 -9.62 -3.97 -24.52
C ALA A 104 -10.77 -4.96 -24.77
N GLU A 105 -10.54 -6.00 -25.58
CA GLU A 105 -11.52 -7.06 -25.86
C GLU A 105 -11.88 -7.82 -24.58
N ARG A 106 -10.90 -8.23 -23.77
CA ARG A 106 -11.16 -8.91 -22.49
C ARG A 106 -12.00 -8.06 -21.52
N ILE A 107 -11.80 -6.74 -21.50
CA ILE A 107 -12.61 -5.82 -20.69
C ILE A 107 -14.02 -5.69 -21.27
N ALA A 108 -14.15 -5.57 -22.59
CA ALA A 108 -15.45 -5.49 -23.26
C ALA A 108 -16.27 -6.78 -23.07
N ASP A 109 -15.64 -7.95 -23.20
CA ASP A 109 -16.25 -9.26 -22.96
C ASP A 109 -16.69 -9.43 -21.50
N HIS A 110 -15.89 -8.92 -20.55
CA HIS A 110 -16.20 -8.97 -19.13
C HIS A 110 -17.41 -8.09 -18.77
N LEU A 111 -17.41 -6.84 -19.24
CA LEU A 111 -18.46 -5.88 -18.92
C LEU A 111 -19.73 -6.10 -19.74
N GLN A 112 -19.61 -6.61 -20.97
CA GLN A 112 -20.69 -6.79 -21.93
C GLN A 112 -21.48 -5.51 -22.21
N LEU A 113 -20.83 -4.34 -22.15
CA LEU A 113 -21.45 -3.01 -22.32
C LEU A 113 -21.22 -2.36 -23.68
N PHE A 114 -20.35 -2.91 -24.53
CA PHE A 114 -19.88 -2.27 -25.76
C PHE A 114 -20.29 -3.06 -26.99
N ASP A 115 -20.79 -2.37 -28.01
CA ASP A 115 -21.17 -2.95 -29.30
C ASP A 115 -19.98 -3.03 -30.27
N LEU A 116 -18.99 -2.14 -30.09
CA LEU A 116 -17.79 -2.08 -30.89
C LEU A 116 -16.57 -1.72 -30.02
N VAL A 117 -15.44 -2.38 -30.29
CA VAL A 117 -14.16 -2.10 -29.64
C VAL A 117 -13.15 -1.62 -30.67
N LEU A 118 -12.63 -0.42 -30.48
CA LEU A 118 -11.55 0.19 -31.26
C LEU A 118 -10.35 0.35 -30.33
N ALA A 119 -9.27 -0.38 -30.61
CA ALA A 119 -8.09 -0.42 -29.74
C ALA A 119 -6.78 -0.31 -30.53
N SER A 120 -5.67 -0.05 -29.82
CA SER A 120 -4.34 -0.11 -30.42
C SER A 120 -3.93 -1.55 -30.69
N ASN A 121 -3.13 -1.76 -31.74
CA ASN A 121 -2.47 -3.03 -32.05
C ASN A 121 -0.98 -2.80 -32.35
N SER A 122 -0.26 -3.85 -32.75
CA SER A 122 1.19 -3.81 -33.01
C SER A 122 1.60 -2.78 -34.06
N ASN A 123 0.71 -2.48 -35.03
CA ASN A 123 1.00 -1.61 -36.17
C ASN A 123 0.36 -0.22 -36.06
N ARG A 124 -0.60 -0.02 -35.15
CA ARG A 124 -1.38 1.21 -35.04
C ARG A 124 -1.61 1.58 -33.57
N ASN A 125 -1.07 2.73 -33.16
CA ASN A 125 -1.36 3.33 -31.86
C ASN A 125 -2.54 4.29 -31.97
N LEU A 126 -3.63 3.97 -31.27
CA LEU A 126 -4.91 4.68 -31.30
C LEU A 126 -4.99 5.76 -30.21
N SER A 127 -4.13 6.78 -30.31
CA SER A 127 -4.11 7.94 -29.40
C SER A 127 -4.15 9.26 -30.19
N GLY A 128 -4.76 10.31 -29.64
CA GLY A 128 -4.77 11.64 -30.26
C GLY A 128 -5.43 11.63 -31.64
N ASN A 129 -4.76 12.28 -32.60
CA ASN A 129 -5.23 12.41 -33.99
C ASN A 129 -5.53 11.06 -34.65
N ASN A 130 -4.76 10.00 -34.36
CA ASN A 130 -5.04 8.68 -34.93
C ASN A 130 -6.38 8.10 -34.47
N LYS A 131 -6.79 8.39 -33.23
CA LYS A 131 -8.09 8.00 -32.68
C LYS A 131 -9.19 8.86 -33.30
N ARG A 132 -8.98 10.19 -33.36
CA ARG A 132 -9.86 11.13 -34.06
C ARG A 132 -10.17 10.68 -35.50
N ASP A 133 -9.13 10.45 -36.30
CA ASP A 133 -9.27 10.12 -37.73
C ASP A 133 -10.01 8.79 -37.92
N LEU A 134 -9.82 7.83 -37.01
CA LEU A 134 -10.57 6.57 -37.03
C LEU A 134 -12.05 6.78 -36.73
N LEU A 135 -12.36 7.58 -35.71
CA LEU A 135 -13.75 7.85 -35.29
C LEU A 135 -14.50 8.65 -36.36
N VAL A 136 -13.86 9.68 -36.93
CA VAL A 136 -14.40 10.43 -38.07
C VAL A 136 -14.60 9.51 -39.27
N GLY A 137 -13.67 8.59 -39.54
CA GLY A 137 -13.84 7.59 -40.61
C GLY A 137 -15.01 6.64 -40.40
N HIS A 138 -15.39 6.32 -39.15
CA HIS A 138 -16.51 5.42 -38.84
C HIS A 138 -17.87 6.13 -38.76
N PHE A 139 -17.90 7.34 -38.18
CA PHE A 139 -19.14 8.01 -37.78
C PHE A 139 -19.33 9.39 -38.42
N GLY A 140 -18.30 9.95 -39.06
CA GLY A 140 -18.29 11.32 -39.57
C GLY A 140 -17.99 12.36 -38.48
N GLU A 141 -17.68 13.59 -38.91
CA GLU A 141 -17.52 14.73 -38.01
C GLU A 141 -18.88 15.13 -37.41
N GLY A 142 -18.93 15.33 -36.08
CA GLY A 142 -20.18 15.58 -35.34
C GLY A 142 -21.13 14.37 -35.29
N GLY A 143 -20.67 13.19 -35.71
CA GLY A 143 -21.48 11.97 -35.78
C GLY A 143 -21.45 11.09 -34.52
N PHE A 144 -20.79 11.53 -33.45
CA PHE A 144 -20.64 10.77 -32.20
C PHE A 144 -20.48 11.70 -30.99
N ASP A 145 -20.79 11.20 -29.80
CA ASP A 145 -20.45 11.87 -28.53
C ASP A 145 -19.25 11.17 -27.90
N TYR A 146 -18.39 11.92 -27.21
CA TYR A 146 -17.12 11.38 -26.69
C TYR A 146 -16.96 11.61 -25.18
N LEU A 147 -16.73 10.51 -24.47
CA LEU A 147 -16.41 10.46 -23.04
C LEU A 147 -14.90 10.26 -22.87
N GLY A 148 -14.21 11.25 -22.29
CA GLY A 148 -12.75 11.25 -22.11
C GLY A 148 -12.27 12.10 -20.93
N ASN A 149 -10.95 12.15 -20.71
CA ASN A 149 -10.36 12.81 -19.55
C ASN A 149 -9.05 13.57 -19.81
N SER A 150 -8.38 13.31 -20.94
CA SER A 150 -6.96 13.64 -21.11
C SER A 150 -6.70 14.68 -22.19
N LYS A 151 -5.46 15.16 -22.28
CA LYS A 151 -5.00 16.03 -23.37
C LYS A 151 -5.03 15.36 -24.74
N ASP A 152 -4.83 14.04 -24.78
CA ASP A 152 -4.85 13.27 -26.02
C ASP A 152 -6.28 13.20 -26.60
N ASP A 153 -7.30 13.59 -25.82
CA ASP A 153 -8.69 13.61 -26.24
C ASP A 153 -9.14 14.95 -26.83
N LEU A 154 -8.35 16.03 -26.70
CA LEU A 154 -8.69 17.35 -27.24
C LEU A 154 -9.04 17.33 -28.74
N PRO A 155 -8.23 16.72 -29.62
CA PRO A 155 -8.56 16.68 -31.05
C PRO A 155 -9.81 15.88 -31.37
N ILE A 156 -10.25 15.02 -30.45
CA ILE A 156 -11.44 14.16 -30.62
C ILE A 156 -12.67 14.92 -30.18
N TRP A 157 -12.59 15.64 -29.06
CA TRP A 157 -13.66 16.53 -28.63
C TRP A 157 -13.98 17.56 -29.71
N ASP A 158 -12.97 18.17 -30.34
CA ASP A 158 -13.12 19.17 -31.41
C ASP A 158 -14.03 18.72 -32.58
N VAL A 159 -14.07 17.42 -32.86
CA VAL A 159 -14.87 16.84 -33.96
C VAL A 159 -16.07 16.03 -33.46
N SER A 160 -16.29 15.98 -32.15
CA SER A 160 -17.43 15.30 -31.52
C SER A 160 -18.64 16.24 -31.46
N ARG A 161 -19.84 15.67 -31.41
CA ARG A 161 -21.08 16.44 -31.25
C ARG A 161 -21.24 16.98 -29.82
N LEU A 162 -20.88 16.15 -28.84
CA LEU A 162 -21.02 16.44 -27.41
C LEU A 162 -19.83 15.87 -26.65
N ALA A 163 -19.27 16.67 -25.76
CA ALA A 163 -18.16 16.29 -24.91
C ALA A 163 -18.63 15.94 -23.50
N TYR A 164 -18.33 14.72 -23.07
CA TYR A 164 -18.45 14.32 -21.67
C TYR A 164 -17.05 14.25 -21.06
N VAL A 165 -16.79 15.13 -20.10
CA VAL A 165 -15.48 15.25 -19.45
C VAL A 165 -15.52 14.55 -18.10
N VAL A 166 -14.67 13.53 -17.92
CA VAL A 166 -14.59 12.71 -16.71
C VAL A 166 -13.24 12.93 -16.05
N ASN A 167 -13.23 13.25 -14.75
CA ASN A 167 -12.02 13.40 -13.94
C ASN A 167 -10.84 14.10 -14.69
N PRO A 168 -11.06 15.30 -15.27
CA PRO A 168 -10.13 15.88 -16.22
C PRO A 168 -8.77 16.18 -15.61
N ASP A 169 -7.73 16.05 -16.43
CA ASP A 169 -6.42 16.61 -16.11
C ASP A 169 -6.52 18.13 -15.89
N ARG A 170 -5.58 18.68 -15.09
CA ARG A 170 -5.56 20.12 -14.77
C ARG A 170 -5.60 20.98 -16.04
N GLY A 171 -6.61 21.84 -16.13
CA GLY A 171 -6.79 22.79 -17.22
C GLY A 171 -7.60 22.28 -18.42
N ILE A 172 -7.92 20.98 -18.49
CA ILE A 172 -8.65 20.41 -19.63
C ILE A 172 -10.10 20.87 -19.66
N GLU A 173 -10.78 20.88 -18.51
CA GLU A 173 -12.19 21.31 -18.45
C GLU A 173 -12.41 22.70 -19.04
N ALA A 174 -11.50 23.65 -18.77
CA ALA A 174 -11.56 25.00 -19.31
C ALA A 174 -11.30 25.03 -20.83
N GLN A 175 -10.42 24.17 -21.34
CA GLN A 175 -10.10 24.07 -22.77
C GLN A 175 -11.29 23.49 -23.55
N VAL A 176 -11.88 22.40 -23.07
CA VAL A 176 -13.01 21.74 -23.76
C VAL A 176 -14.25 22.64 -23.76
N LYS A 177 -14.53 23.34 -22.65
CA LYS A 177 -15.64 24.31 -22.56
C LYS A 177 -15.52 25.46 -23.55
N ALA A 178 -14.31 25.76 -24.03
CA ALA A 178 -14.09 26.80 -25.03
C ALA A 178 -14.31 26.30 -26.48
N GLN A 179 -14.35 24.99 -26.71
CA GLN A 179 -14.33 24.39 -28.04
C GLN A 179 -15.68 23.79 -28.44
N VAL A 180 -16.34 23.05 -27.53
CA VAL A 180 -17.51 22.22 -27.85
C VAL A 180 -18.55 22.32 -26.74
N ARG A 181 -19.79 21.91 -27.02
CA ARG A 181 -20.82 21.75 -25.99
C ARG A 181 -20.39 20.66 -25.00
N VAL A 182 -20.28 21.03 -23.73
CA VAL A 182 -19.83 20.15 -22.64
C VAL A 182 -20.98 19.87 -21.69
N GLU A 183 -21.28 18.60 -21.45
CA GLU A 183 -22.16 18.19 -20.36
C GLU A 183 -21.48 18.41 -18.99
N PRO A 184 -22.24 18.47 -17.87
CA PRO A 184 -21.65 18.65 -16.54
C PRO A 184 -20.49 17.68 -16.29
N THR A 185 -19.32 18.23 -15.96
CA THR A 185 -18.09 17.46 -15.73
C THR A 185 -18.27 16.50 -14.55
N ILE A 186 -17.89 15.25 -14.76
CA ILE A 186 -18.03 14.19 -13.76
C ILE A 186 -16.75 14.12 -12.93
N HIS A 187 -16.84 14.48 -11.65
CA HIS A 187 -15.74 14.38 -10.68
C HIS A 187 -15.98 13.23 -9.70
N SER A 188 -15.83 12.00 -10.18
CA SER A 188 -16.03 10.78 -9.38
C SER A 188 -14.78 10.34 -8.61
N ASN A 189 -13.58 10.82 -9.00
CA ASN A 189 -12.29 10.35 -8.48
C ASN A 189 -11.37 11.49 -8.01
N THR A 190 -11.76 12.20 -6.96
CA THR A 190 -10.91 13.24 -6.33
C THR A 190 -10.19 12.69 -5.08
N PRO A 191 -8.84 12.58 -5.12
CA PRO A 191 -8.09 12.13 -3.95
C PRO A 191 -8.12 13.19 -2.85
N GLY A 192 -8.49 12.77 -1.64
CA GLY A 192 -8.48 13.63 -0.46
C GLY A 192 -7.24 13.39 0.41
N TRP A 193 -7.01 14.27 1.39
CA TRP A 193 -5.97 14.07 2.42
C TRP A 193 -6.10 12.72 3.15
N ARG A 194 -7.34 12.24 3.34
CA ARG A 194 -7.61 10.93 3.95
C ARG A 194 -6.99 9.77 3.15
N ASP A 195 -6.99 9.86 1.83
CA ASP A 195 -6.41 8.84 0.94
C ASP A 195 -4.89 8.82 1.10
N TRP A 196 -4.26 10.00 1.13
CA TRP A 196 -2.83 10.14 1.38
C TRP A 196 -2.39 9.62 2.75
N ARG A 197 -3.12 9.98 3.81
CA ARG A 197 -2.86 9.47 5.17
C ARG A 197 -2.95 7.94 5.22
N LYS A 198 -3.88 7.34 4.46
CA LYS A 198 -4.08 5.89 4.38
C LYS A 198 -2.97 5.22 3.54
N ALA A 199 -2.56 5.83 2.43
CA ALA A 199 -1.47 5.36 1.56
C ALA A 199 -0.10 5.43 2.25
N LEU A 200 0.22 6.54 2.92
CA LEU A 200 1.44 6.67 3.72
C LEU A 200 1.41 5.81 4.99
N ARG A 201 0.24 5.31 5.38
CA ARG A 201 -0.01 4.55 6.60
C ARG A 201 0.52 5.26 7.86
N LEU A 202 0.20 6.55 8.03
CA LEU A 202 0.70 7.35 9.16
C LEU A 202 0.38 6.73 10.53
N HIS A 203 -0.70 5.96 10.65
CA HIS A 203 -1.01 5.24 11.89
C HIS A 203 0.03 4.17 12.26
N GLN A 204 0.77 3.63 11.29
CA GLN A 204 1.85 2.66 11.51
C GLN A 204 3.14 3.34 11.98
N TRP A 205 3.27 4.66 11.85
CA TRP A 205 4.44 5.40 12.35
C TRP A 205 4.56 5.30 13.87
N LEU A 206 3.45 5.00 14.56
CA LEU A 206 3.45 4.75 16.01
C LEU A 206 4.48 3.68 16.42
N LYS A 207 4.78 2.70 15.55
CA LYS A 207 5.82 1.70 15.80
C LYS A 207 7.21 2.31 15.92
N ASN A 208 7.45 3.44 15.26
CA ASN A 208 8.72 4.16 15.34
C ASN A 208 8.90 4.86 16.69
N ALA A 209 7.89 4.87 17.58
CA ALA A 209 8.07 5.27 18.97
C ALA A 209 9.15 4.43 19.69
N LEU A 210 9.41 3.21 19.21
CA LEU A 210 10.51 2.36 19.68
C LEU A 210 11.91 3.00 19.51
N ILE A 211 12.07 3.98 18.63
CA ILE A 211 13.32 4.75 18.46
C ILE A 211 13.67 5.49 19.75
N PHE A 212 12.69 5.87 20.57
CA PHE A 212 12.93 6.59 21.83
C PHE A 212 13.26 5.69 23.02
N VAL A 213 13.15 4.35 22.88
CA VAL A 213 13.41 3.40 23.98
C VAL A 213 14.82 3.53 24.56
N PRO A 214 15.91 3.67 23.75
CA PRO A 214 17.25 3.87 24.30
C PRO A 214 17.42 5.19 25.06
N LEU A 215 16.72 6.25 24.65
CA LEU A 215 16.76 7.55 25.32
C LEU A 215 16.06 7.50 26.68
N LEU A 216 14.93 6.79 26.74
CA LEU A 216 14.22 6.49 27.98
C LEU A 216 15.08 5.62 28.92
N ALA A 217 15.71 4.57 28.40
CA ALA A 217 16.56 3.66 29.19
C ALA A 217 17.84 4.31 29.73
N SER A 218 18.31 5.41 29.11
CA SER A 218 19.47 6.17 29.56
C SER A 218 19.11 7.35 30.48
N HIS A 219 17.82 7.56 30.81
CA HIS A 219 17.33 8.65 31.65
C HIS A 219 17.67 10.06 31.13
N ARG A 220 17.88 10.22 29.82
CA ARG A 220 18.30 11.50 29.19
C ARG A 220 17.18 12.22 28.42
N LEU A 221 15.92 11.90 28.69
CA LEU A 221 14.76 12.49 27.98
C LEU A 221 14.65 14.02 28.10
N ALA A 222 15.21 14.61 29.17
CA ALA A 222 15.18 16.06 29.38
C ALA A 222 16.20 16.82 28.50
N GLN A 223 17.11 16.12 27.80
CA GLN A 223 18.11 16.77 26.95
C GLN A 223 17.48 17.17 25.61
N PHE A 224 17.42 18.48 25.36
CA PHE A 224 16.77 19.04 24.17
C PHE A 224 17.39 18.53 22.86
N ASP A 225 18.72 18.45 22.78
CA ASP A 225 19.42 17.99 21.57
C ASP A 225 19.06 16.54 21.22
N LEU A 226 19.07 15.64 22.21
CA LEU A 226 18.68 14.24 21.99
C LEU A 226 17.20 14.10 21.64
N MET A 227 16.32 14.90 22.26
CA MET A 227 14.90 14.89 21.90
C MET A 227 14.67 15.35 20.46
N ARG A 228 15.36 16.42 20.04
CA ARG A 228 15.36 16.91 18.65
C ARG A 228 15.81 15.80 17.69
N ASP A 229 16.93 15.15 17.97
CA ASP A 229 17.46 14.07 17.12
C ASP A 229 16.50 12.88 17.05
N GLY A 230 15.82 12.57 18.16
CA GLY A 230 14.80 11.52 18.23
C GLY A 230 13.58 11.82 17.38
N VAL A 231 13.10 13.07 17.38
CA VAL A 231 12.00 13.51 16.50
C VAL A 231 12.41 13.46 15.03
N ILE A 232 13.62 13.92 14.68
CA ILE A 232 14.14 13.83 13.31
C ILE A 232 14.25 12.36 12.88
N ALA A 233 14.80 11.49 13.73
CA ALA A 233 14.91 10.06 13.49
C ALA A 233 13.53 9.41 13.29
N PHE A 234 12.55 9.75 14.13
CA PHE A 234 11.16 9.28 14.01
C PHE A 234 10.54 9.64 12.65
N LEU A 235 10.72 10.89 12.21
CA LEU A 235 10.21 11.37 10.92
C LEU A 235 10.93 10.70 9.74
N CYS A 236 12.26 10.61 9.76
CA CYS A 236 13.05 9.95 8.71
C CYS A 236 12.65 8.47 8.57
N PHE A 237 12.56 7.75 9.69
CA PHE A 237 12.12 6.36 9.70
C PHE A 237 10.66 6.21 9.28
N GLY A 238 9.81 7.19 9.58
CA GLY A 238 8.43 7.29 9.12
C GLY A 238 8.34 7.38 7.60
N LEU A 239 9.06 8.33 7.00
CA LEU A 239 9.13 8.51 5.55
C LEU A 239 9.70 7.27 4.84
N CYS A 240 10.77 6.67 5.38
CA CYS A 240 11.35 5.43 4.90
C CYS A 240 10.36 4.25 4.97
N ALA A 241 9.60 4.12 6.08
CA ALA A 241 8.56 3.09 6.18
C ALA A 241 7.42 3.33 5.18
N SER A 242 7.01 4.58 4.98
CA SER A 242 5.97 4.96 4.02
C SER A 242 6.35 4.65 2.58
N SER A 243 7.62 4.84 2.19
CA SER A 243 8.07 4.47 0.83
C SER A 243 7.94 2.96 0.59
N VAL A 244 8.31 2.12 1.57
CA VAL A 244 8.13 0.66 1.48
C VAL A 244 6.64 0.29 1.42
N TYR A 245 5.80 0.97 2.22
CA TYR A 245 4.36 0.69 2.20
C TYR A 245 3.71 1.02 0.86
N ILE A 246 4.07 2.16 0.25
CA ILE A 246 3.60 2.52 -1.09
C ILE A 246 4.09 1.50 -2.10
N LEU A 247 5.38 1.17 -2.11
CA LEU A 247 5.94 0.19 -3.04
C LEU A 247 5.23 -1.17 -2.93
N ASN A 248 4.97 -1.63 -1.69
CA ASN A 248 4.23 -2.86 -1.46
C ASN A 248 2.78 -2.78 -1.94
N ASP A 249 2.08 -1.67 -1.71
CA ASP A 249 0.70 -1.48 -2.20
C ASP A 249 0.65 -1.46 -3.74
N LEU A 250 1.69 -0.95 -4.43
CA LEU A 250 1.81 -1.00 -5.89
C LEU A 250 2.12 -2.41 -6.42
N LEU A 251 2.97 -3.16 -5.73
CA LEU A 251 3.30 -4.53 -6.11
C LEU A 251 2.13 -5.49 -5.84
N ASP A 252 1.37 -5.28 -4.77
CA ASP A 252 0.27 -6.15 -4.32
C ASP A 252 -1.11 -5.72 -4.89
N LEU A 253 -1.20 -4.86 -5.92
CA LEU A 253 -2.46 -4.32 -6.47
C LEU A 253 -3.54 -5.39 -6.73
N CYS A 254 -3.21 -6.45 -7.47
CA CYS A 254 -4.16 -7.52 -7.80
C CYS A 254 -4.64 -8.28 -6.54
N ASP A 255 -3.71 -8.63 -5.64
CA ASP A 255 -4.02 -9.33 -4.39
C ASP A 255 -4.88 -8.47 -3.45
N ASP A 256 -4.61 -7.17 -3.41
CA ASP A 256 -5.34 -6.22 -2.59
C ASP A 256 -6.77 -6.04 -3.09
N ARG A 257 -7.00 -6.00 -4.41
CA ARG A 257 -8.35 -5.91 -5.00
C ARG A 257 -9.22 -7.12 -4.70
N HIS A 258 -8.64 -8.31 -4.67
CA HIS A 258 -9.34 -9.55 -4.29
C HIS A 258 -9.64 -9.65 -2.79
N HIS A 259 -9.12 -8.76 -1.95
CA HIS A 259 -9.22 -8.86 -0.51
C HIS A 259 -10.30 -7.94 0.05
N LYS A 260 -11.24 -8.53 0.82
CA LYS A 260 -12.45 -7.88 1.37
C LYS A 260 -12.27 -6.45 1.91
N SER A 261 -11.20 -6.20 2.67
CA SER A 261 -10.92 -4.86 3.23
C SER A 261 -9.81 -4.08 2.51
N LYS A 262 -8.94 -4.75 1.74
CA LYS A 262 -7.77 -4.10 1.11
C LYS A 262 -8.09 -3.60 -0.29
N CYS A 263 -9.21 -4.01 -0.88
CA CYS A 263 -9.74 -3.45 -2.12
C CYS A 263 -9.97 -1.94 -2.00
N ASN A 264 -10.30 -1.48 -0.78
CA ASN A 264 -10.47 -0.06 -0.42
C ASN A 264 -9.15 0.69 -0.15
N ARG A 265 -7.99 0.11 -0.47
CA ARG A 265 -6.72 0.83 -0.44
C ARG A 265 -6.68 1.86 -1.56
N PRO A 266 -6.06 3.04 -1.36
CA PRO A 266 -6.12 4.13 -2.34
C PRO A 266 -5.59 3.75 -3.73
N PHE A 267 -4.49 2.99 -3.82
CA PHE A 267 -3.96 2.52 -5.12
C PHE A 267 -4.80 1.39 -5.72
N ALA A 268 -5.22 0.40 -4.91
CA ALA A 268 -6.05 -0.72 -5.37
C ALA A 268 -7.40 -0.26 -5.95
N SER A 269 -8.04 0.72 -5.31
CA SER A 269 -9.32 1.32 -5.73
C SER A 269 -9.21 2.38 -6.83
N GLY A 270 -7.99 2.72 -7.27
CA GLY A 270 -7.74 3.77 -8.26
C GLY A 270 -7.93 5.21 -7.74
N ARG A 271 -8.15 5.42 -6.44
CA ARG A 271 -8.24 6.78 -5.84
C ARG A 271 -6.92 7.55 -5.93
N LEU A 272 -5.79 6.85 -5.84
CA LEU A 272 -4.46 7.40 -6.09
C LEU A 272 -3.87 6.75 -7.34
N SER A 273 -3.31 7.58 -8.21
CA SER A 273 -2.65 7.13 -9.44
C SER A 273 -1.37 6.32 -9.12
N ILE A 274 -1.19 5.23 -9.86
CA ILE A 274 0.03 4.40 -9.80
C ILE A 274 1.28 5.22 -10.15
N LYS A 275 1.19 6.13 -11.14
CA LYS A 275 2.30 7.01 -11.55
C LYS A 275 2.79 7.85 -10.38
N VAL A 276 1.86 8.44 -9.63
CA VAL A 276 2.16 9.24 -8.44
C VAL A 276 2.81 8.37 -7.36
N GLY A 277 2.31 7.16 -7.13
CA GLY A 277 2.93 6.20 -6.21
C GLY A 277 4.38 5.88 -6.58
N LEU A 278 4.66 5.61 -7.86
CA LEU A 278 6.00 5.31 -8.37
C LEU A 278 6.98 6.46 -8.18
N VAL A 279 6.54 7.71 -8.33
CA VAL A 279 7.36 8.90 -8.07
C VAL A 279 7.53 9.11 -6.55
N MET A 280 6.51 8.82 -5.75
CA MET A 280 6.54 9.02 -4.30
C MET A 280 7.53 8.10 -3.58
N VAL A 281 7.72 6.87 -4.05
CA VAL A 281 8.68 5.93 -3.43
C VAL A 281 10.12 6.51 -3.38
N PRO A 282 10.76 6.87 -4.50
CA PRO A 282 12.11 7.43 -4.50
C PRO A 282 12.18 8.82 -3.86
N THR A 283 11.15 9.66 -3.98
CA THR A 283 11.18 10.99 -3.34
C THR A 283 11.15 10.88 -1.81
N LEU A 284 10.30 10.02 -1.25
CA LEU A 284 10.27 9.76 0.20
C LEU A 284 11.60 9.19 0.70
N LEU A 285 12.23 8.30 -0.07
CA LEU A 285 13.56 7.77 0.25
C LEU A 285 14.64 8.85 0.20
N ALA A 286 14.68 9.64 -0.87
CA ALA A 286 15.65 10.72 -1.01
C ALA A 286 15.50 11.74 0.13
N MET A 287 14.27 12.09 0.52
CA MET A 287 14.02 12.96 1.66
C MET A 287 14.44 12.31 2.99
N ALA A 288 14.10 11.04 3.22
CA ALA A 288 14.45 10.33 4.45
C ALA A 288 15.97 10.19 4.61
N PHE A 289 16.68 9.70 3.60
CA PHE A 289 18.14 9.53 3.63
C PHE A 289 18.87 10.86 3.56
N GLY A 290 18.39 11.82 2.78
CA GLY A 290 18.97 13.17 2.71
C GLY A 290 18.91 13.86 4.06
N ALA A 291 17.74 13.88 4.71
CA ALA A 291 17.60 14.45 6.06
C ALA A 291 18.43 13.69 7.09
N ALA A 292 18.44 12.35 7.04
CA ALA A 292 19.23 11.52 7.95
C ALA A 292 20.74 11.77 7.82
N LEU A 293 21.29 11.85 6.61
CA LEU A 293 22.72 12.10 6.39
C LEU A 293 23.16 13.52 6.76
N LEU A 294 22.26 14.51 6.65
CA LEU A 294 22.56 15.90 6.96
C LEU A 294 22.41 16.22 8.45
N LEU A 295 21.47 15.58 9.14
CA LEU A 295 21.06 15.98 10.49
C LEU A 295 21.39 14.96 11.57
N LEU A 296 21.71 13.71 11.22
CA LEU A 296 21.96 12.62 12.17
C LEU A 296 23.29 11.91 11.88
N PRO A 297 23.83 11.13 12.84
CA PRO A 297 25.03 10.33 12.63
C PRO A 297 24.86 9.32 11.48
N TRP A 298 25.92 9.08 10.70
CA TRP A 298 25.88 8.18 9.54
C TRP A 298 25.45 6.75 9.90
N GLN A 299 25.70 6.32 11.13
CA GLN A 299 25.27 5.03 11.66
C GLN A 299 23.75 4.87 11.61
N PHE A 300 22.99 5.95 11.84
CA PHE A 300 21.53 5.93 11.71
C PHE A 300 21.10 5.62 10.27
N SER A 301 21.72 6.28 9.29
CA SER A 301 21.48 6.03 7.86
C SER A 301 21.82 4.59 7.47
N ALA A 302 22.92 4.02 8.01
CA ALA A 302 23.27 2.62 7.78
C ALA A 302 22.21 1.65 8.34
N VAL A 303 21.71 1.89 9.56
CA VAL A 303 20.63 1.09 10.15
C VAL A 303 19.33 1.22 9.35
N MET A 304 18.99 2.43 8.90
CA MET A 304 17.81 2.68 8.07
C MET A 304 17.92 1.97 6.71
N ALA A 305 19.10 1.93 6.09
CA ALA A 305 19.35 1.16 4.87
C ALA A 305 19.20 -0.35 5.10
N ALA A 306 19.76 -0.88 6.19
CA ALA A 306 19.60 -2.29 6.56
C ALA A 306 18.12 -2.64 6.84
N TYR A 307 17.40 -1.77 7.54
CA TYR A 307 15.96 -1.89 7.78
C TYR A 307 15.16 -1.91 6.48
N TYR A 308 15.46 -0.99 5.54
CA TYR A 308 14.80 -0.93 4.24
C TYR A 308 15.03 -2.22 3.45
N GLY A 309 16.28 -2.68 3.36
CA GLY A 309 16.67 -3.93 2.70
C GLY A 309 15.99 -5.16 3.32
N LEU A 310 15.95 -5.26 4.66
CA LEU A 310 15.24 -6.33 5.35
C LEU A 310 13.73 -6.29 5.08
N THR A 311 13.13 -5.09 5.04
CA THR A 311 11.69 -4.95 4.78
C THR A 311 11.33 -5.36 3.34
N LEU A 312 12.17 -5.02 2.36
CA LEU A 312 12.00 -5.50 0.97
C LEU A 312 12.16 -7.02 0.89
N THR A 313 13.23 -7.56 1.46
CA THR A 313 13.49 -9.01 1.48
C THR A 313 12.35 -9.78 2.16
N TYR A 314 11.79 -9.21 3.24
CA TYR A 314 10.61 -9.73 3.89
C TYR A 314 9.40 -9.75 2.97
N SER A 315 9.11 -8.62 2.31
CA SER A 315 7.93 -8.45 1.47
C SER A 315 7.96 -9.34 0.22
N LEU A 316 9.15 -9.59 -0.33
CA LEU A 316 9.34 -10.40 -1.54
C LEU A 316 9.45 -11.90 -1.24
N ARG A 317 10.20 -12.29 -0.19
CA ARG A 317 10.58 -13.70 0.04
C ARG A 317 10.27 -14.22 1.44
N LEU A 318 10.76 -13.55 2.49
CA LEU A 318 10.72 -14.14 3.85
C LEU A 318 9.29 -14.32 4.36
N LYS A 319 8.33 -13.48 3.95
CA LYS A 319 6.92 -13.63 4.35
C LYS A 319 6.28 -14.97 3.95
N ARG A 320 6.89 -15.71 3.04
CA ARG A 320 6.40 -17.00 2.51
C ARG A 320 7.05 -18.21 3.20
N MET A 321 8.08 -18.02 4.00
CA MET A 321 8.84 -19.10 4.66
C MET A 321 8.49 -19.17 6.15
N MET A 322 8.25 -20.38 6.64
CA MET A 322 7.96 -20.65 8.05
C MET A 322 9.13 -20.19 8.95
N ALA A 323 8.80 -19.67 10.13
CA ALA A 323 9.69 -19.08 11.15
C ALA A 323 10.47 -17.82 10.71
N TRP A 324 10.98 -17.78 9.48
CA TRP A 324 11.71 -16.64 8.92
C TRP A 324 10.87 -15.36 8.90
N ASP A 325 9.56 -15.48 8.72
CA ASP A 325 8.66 -14.35 8.78
C ASP A 325 8.59 -13.71 10.19
N VAL A 326 8.52 -14.53 11.25
CA VAL A 326 8.44 -14.07 12.64
C VAL A 326 9.79 -13.52 13.09
N ILE A 327 10.89 -14.19 12.75
CA ILE A 327 12.25 -13.73 13.05
C ILE A 327 12.50 -12.39 12.34
N ALA A 328 12.12 -12.24 11.08
CA ALA A 328 12.24 -10.98 10.36
C ALA A 328 11.39 -9.87 10.99
N LEU A 329 10.15 -10.16 11.43
CA LEU A 329 9.34 -9.18 12.14
C LEU A 329 9.99 -8.74 13.46
N ALA A 330 10.54 -9.68 14.24
CA ALA A 330 11.27 -9.36 15.45
C ALA A 330 12.48 -8.46 15.16
N MET A 331 13.31 -8.82 14.16
CA MET A 331 14.44 -8.00 13.72
C MET A 331 14.01 -6.60 13.24
N LEU A 332 12.89 -6.46 12.53
CA LEU A 332 12.37 -5.16 12.09
C LEU A 332 11.92 -4.27 13.25
N TYR A 333 11.40 -4.85 14.33
CA TYR A 333 11.11 -4.10 15.56
C TYR A 333 12.39 -3.72 16.30
N THR A 334 13.32 -4.67 16.47
CA THR A 334 14.63 -4.44 17.10
C THR A 334 15.44 -3.38 16.34
N ALA A 335 15.39 -3.37 15.01
CA ALA A 335 16.06 -2.37 14.17
C ALA A 335 15.67 -0.93 14.50
N ARG A 336 14.44 -0.68 14.99
CA ARG A 336 14.01 0.65 15.43
C ARG A 336 14.72 1.10 16.69
N ILE A 337 14.93 0.17 17.63
CA ILE A 337 15.71 0.44 18.84
C ILE A 337 17.17 0.71 18.47
N ILE A 338 17.75 -0.12 17.59
CA ILE A 338 19.12 0.08 17.08
C ILE A 338 19.23 1.44 16.37
N ALA A 339 18.22 1.84 15.60
CA ALA A 339 18.19 3.15 14.96
C ALA A 339 18.17 4.28 16.01
N GLY A 340 17.40 4.14 17.10
CA GLY A 340 17.44 5.07 18.23
C GLY A 340 18.84 5.18 18.84
N VAL A 341 19.48 4.05 19.14
CA VAL A 341 20.85 4.02 19.67
C VAL A 341 21.82 4.76 18.75
N ALA A 342 21.71 4.52 17.44
CA ALA A 342 22.54 5.17 16.43
C ALA A 342 22.26 6.67 16.30
N ALA A 343 20.99 7.11 16.37
CA ALA A 343 20.61 8.52 16.33
C ALA A 343 21.15 9.29 17.54
N PHE A 344 21.06 8.72 18.73
CA PHE A 344 21.51 9.34 19.97
C PHE A 344 23.01 9.15 20.25
N SER A 345 23.75 8.46 19.38
CA SER A 345 25.16 8.08 19.60
C SER A 345 25.39 7.37 20.94
N LEU A 346 24.45 6.54 21.36
CA LEU A 346 24.54 5.76 22.60
C LEU A 346 25.26 4.42 22.34
N PRO A 347 25.89 3.82 23.38
CA PRO A 347 26.43 2.47 23.25
C PRO A 347 25.28 1.45 23.18
N LEU A 348 25.33 0.54 22.21
CA LEU A 348 24.40 -0.58 22.13
C LEU A 348 24.72 -1.61 23.22
N THR A 349 23.79 -1.83 24.15
CA THR A 349 23.98 -2.83 25.21
C THR A 349 23.43 -4.20 24.79
N PHE A 350 24.14 -5.25 25.18
CA PHE A 350 23.70 -6.64 24.98
C PHE A 350 22.30 -6.86 25.56
N TRP A 351 22.03 -6.32 26.75
CA TRP A 351 20.76 -6.48 27.46
C TRP A 351 19.56 -5.92 26.71
N ILE A 352 19.65 -4.70 26.17
CA ILE A 352 18.55 -4.11 25.37
C ILE A 352 18.31 -4.94 24.10
N LEU A 353 19.36 -5.44 23.45
CA LEU A 353 19.25 -6.25 22.25
C LEU A 353 18.60 -7.62 22.54
N ALA A 354 19.08 -8.32 23.57
CA ALA A 354 18.54 -9.62 23.98
C ALA A 354 17.08 -9.51 24.41
N PHE A 355 16.76 -8.53 25.27
CA PHE A 355 15.39 -8.28 25.72
C PHE A 355 14.46 -7.97 24.54
N SER A 356 14.86 -7.03 23.67
CA SER A 356 14.06 -6.62 22.52
C SER A 356 13.82 -7.78 21.54
N MET A 357 14.83 -8.61 21.29
CA MET A 357 14.67 -9.75 20.39
C MET A 357 13.61 -10.73 20.90
N PHE A 358 13.66 -11.11 22.18
CA PHE A 358 12.69 -12.06 22.75
C PHE A 358 11.28 -11.49 22.87
N ILE A 359 11.13 -10.23 23.31
CA ILE A 359 9.81 -9.61 23.45
C ILE A 359 9.16 -9.39 22.07
N PHE A 360 9.91 -8.95 21.07
CA PHE A 360 9.38 -8.77 19.72
C PHE A 360 9.15 -10.09 18.99
N LEU A 361 9.91 -11.14 19.29
CA LEU A 361 9.62 -12.49 18.81
C LEU A 361 8.28 -12.99 19.38
N SER A 362 8.05 -12.81 20.69
CA SER A 362 6.74 -13.10 21.31
C SER A 362 5.61 -12.33 20.63
N LEU A 363 5.75 -11.02 20.43
CA LEU A 363 4.72 -10.20 19.78
C LEU A 363 4.52 -10.55 18.30
N ALA A 364 5.57 -10.94 17.58
CA ALA A 364 5.46 -11.42 16.21
C ALA A 364 4.71 -12.77 16.14
N MET A 365 4.94 -13.66 17.11
CA MET A 365 4.18 -14.92 17.23
C MET A 365 2.71 -14.67 17.57
N VAL A 366 2.39 -13.69 18.44
CA VAL A 366 1.01 -13.27 18.71
C VAL A 366 0.29 -12.88 17.41
N LYS A 367 0.94 -12.08 16.57
CA LYS A 367 0.37 -11.67 15.27
C LYS A 367 0.13 -12.88 14.36
N ARG A 368 1.11 -13.79 14.27
CA ARG A 368 0.99 -15.01 13.46
C ARG A 368 -0.13 -15.92 13.96
N TYR A 369 -0.25 -16.08 15.28
CA TYR A 369 -1.31 -16.85 15.92
C TYR A 369 -2.70 -16.27 15.59
N ALA A 370 -2.88 -14.95 15.73
CA ALA A 370 -4.14 -14.30 15.41
C ALA A 370 -4.53 -14.50 13.93
N GLU A 371 -3.59 -14.32 13.00
CA GLU A 371 -3.82 -14.55 11.57
C GLU A 371 -4.20 -16.01 11.26
N LEU A 372 -3.55 -17.01 11.90
CA LEU A 372 -3.84 -18.43 11.70
C LEU A 372 -5.17 -18.87 12.30
N ARG A 373 -5.52 -18.36 13.50
CA ARG A 373 -6.81 -18.66 14.10
C ARG A 373 -7.94 -18.10 13.24
N ASP A 374 -7.80 -16.87 12.75
CA ASP A 374 -8.79 -16.27 11.87
C ASP A 374 -8.92 -17.02 10.53
N ALA A 375 -7.86 -17.69 10.06
CA ALA A 375 -7.92 -18.58 8.90
C ALA A 375 -8.64 -19.90 9.24
N ARG A 376 -8.35 -20.51 10.39
CA ARG A 376 -9.00 -21.73 10.89
C ARG A 376 -10.50 -21.53 11.10
N ALA A 377 -10.90 -20.41 11.69
CA ALA A 377 -12.30 -20.06 11.93
C ALA A 377 -13.11 -19.85 10.63
N ARG A 378 -12.45 -19.64 9.49
CA ARG A 378 -13.08 -19.44 8.18
C ARG A 378 -13.18 -20.71 7.34
N GLU A 379 -12.82 -21.87 7.90
CA GLU A 379 -12.77 -23.18 7.19
C GLU A 379 -11.99 -23.12 5.87
N VAL A 380 -11.03 -22.19 5.77
CA VAL A 380 -10.13 -22.12 4.62
C VAL A 380 -9.14 -23.27 4.78
N ASN A 381 -9.50 -24.43 4.23
CA ASN A 381 -8.70 -25.67 4.22
C ASN A 381 -7.49 -25.63 3.29
N THR A 382 -7.28 -24.51 2.59
CA THR A 382 -6.06 -24.26 1.83
C THR A 382 -5.06 -23.50 2.70
N PHE A 383 -3.76 -23.76 2.54
CA PHE A 383 -2.67 -23.02 3.19
C PHE A 383 -3.06 -21.54 3.34
N ALA A 384 -2.96 -20.97 4.55
CA ALA A 384 -3.17 -19.55 4.76
C ALA A 384 -2.28 -18.77 3.77
N ARG A 385 -2.88 -18.33 2.64
CA ARG A 385 -2.26 -17.91 1.37
C ARG A 385 -0.72 -17.89 1.40
N GLY A 386 -0.10 -19.05 1.20
CA GLY A 386 1.31 -19.18 0.83
C GLY A 386 2.36 -18.79 1.88
N ARG A 387 2.09 -18.97 3.18
CA ARG A 387 3.07 -18.69 4.26
C ARG A 387 3.67 -19.91 4.96
N GLY A 388 3.34 -21.12 4.50
CA GLY A 388 3.93 -22.38 4.98
C GLY A 388 3.52 -22.84 6.37
N TYR A 389 2.48 -22.25 6.97
CA TYR A 389 1.92 -22.68 8.26
C TYR A 389 0.63 -23.47 8.05
N HIS A 390 0.45 -24.51 8.85
CA HIS A 390 -0.79 -25.28 8.94
C HIS A 390 -1.64 -24.80 10.13
N PRO A 391 -2.99 -24.85 10.04
CA PRO A 391 -3.86 -24.51 11.16
C PRO A 391 -3.63 -25.33 12.45
N GLY A 392 -2.97 -26.49 12.34
CA GLY A 392 -2.55 -27.32 13.47
C GLY A 392 -1.34 -26.78 14.24
N ASP A 393 -0.58 -25.83 13.68
CA ASP A 393 0.61 -25.27 14.31
C ASP A 393 0.29 -24.25 15.41
N LEU A 394 -1.00 -23.92 15.63
CA LEU A 394 -1.45 -22.90 16.57
C LEU A 394 -0.91 -23.13 17.98
N ASP A 395 -0.99 -24.35 18.50
CA ASP A 395 -0.58 -24.66 19.87
C ASP A 395 0.94 -24.58 20.02
N MET A 396 1.69 -24.99 19.00
CA MET A 396 3.15 -24.84 18.96
C MET A 396 3.55 -23.35 18.92
N ILE A 397 2.89 -22.55 18.09
CA ILE A 397 3.14 -21.10 18.00
C ILE A 397 2.81 -20.40 19.32
N ALA A 398 1.72 -20.80 19.99
CA ALA A 398 1.37 -20.29 21.30
C ALA A 398 2.45 -20.62 22.34
N SER A 399 2.91 -21.87 22.38
CA SER A 399 3.97 -22.31 23.29
C SER A 399 5.29 -21.57 23.06
N LEU A 400 5.77 -21.52 21.80
CA LEU A 400 7.01 -20.82 21.44
C LEU A 400 6.93 -19.33 21.72
N GLY A 401 5.79 -18.71 21.42
CA GLY A 401 5.57 -17.30 21.62
C GLY A 401 5.48 -16.90 23.10
N ALA A 402 4.72 -17.63 23.92
CA ALA A 402 4.65 -17.39 25.36
C ALA A 402 6.01 -17.61 26.03
N SER A 403 6.72 -18.68 25.64
CA SER A 403 8.08 -18.97 26.12
C SER A 403 9.05 -17.83 25.77
N SER A 404 8.99 -17.30 24.54
CA SER A 404 9.80 -16.14 24.15
C SER A 404 9.51 -14.91 25.01
N GLY A 405 8.24 -14.67 25.36
CA GLY A 405 7.87 -13.56 26.24
C GLY A 405 8.41 -13.73 27.67
N TYR A 406 8.37 -14.94 28.22
CA TYR A 406 8.94 -15.23 29.54
C TYR A 406 10.47 -15.20 29.53
N LEU A 407 11.13 -15.62 28.44
CA LEU A 407 12.58 -15.43 28.27
C LEU A 407 12.96 -13.94 28.26
N ALA A 408 12.13 -13.06 27.70
CA ALA A 408 12.37 -11.62 27.81
C ALA A 408 12.35 -11.14 29.27
N VAL A 409 11.43 -11.66 30.10
CA VAL A 409 11.41 -11.39 31.55
C VAL A 409 12.66 -11.95 32.23
N MET A 410 13.08 -13.16 31.88
CA MET A 410 14.31 -13.75 32.42
C MET A 410 15.53 -12.88 32.10
N VAL A 411 15.65 -12.39 30.86
CA VAL A 411 16.72 -11.46 30.47
C VAL A 411 16.66 -10.17 31.29
N LEU A 412 15.47 -9.64 31.57
CA LEU A 412 15.31 -8.49 32.46
C LEU A 412 15.77 -8.79 33.89
N ALA A 413 15.42 -9.96 34.44
CA ALA A 413 15.86 -10.37 35.77
C ALA A 413 17.39 -10.49 35.87
N LEU A 414 18.04 -11.05 34.83
CA LEU A 414 19.49 -11.12 34.73
C LEU A 414 20.14 -9.74 34.59
N TYR A 415 19.52 -8.83 33.83
CA TYR A 415 19.99 -7.44 33.70
C TYR A 415 20.03 -6.71 35.04
N ILE A 416 19.04 -6.92 35.92
CA ILE A 416 18.97 -6.28 37.25
C ILE A 416 20.14 -6.74 38.15
N GLN A 417 20.63 -7.97 37.97
CA GLN A 417 21.75 -8.52 38.74
C GLN A 417 23.12 -8.20 38.15
N ASP A 418 23.19 -7.61 36.95
CA ASP A 418 24.46 -7.26 36.32
C ASP A 418 25.18 -6.14 37.09
N ALA A 419 26.49 -6.29 37.28
CA ALA A 419 27.28 -5.37 38.11
C ALA A 419 27.23 -3.93 37.55
N LYS A 420 27.29 -3.79 36.22
CA LYS A 420 27.21 -2.48 35.54
C LYS A 420 25.84 -1.81 35.68
N THR A 421 24.78 -2.60 35.84
CA THR A 421 23.43 -2.08 36.06
C THR A 421 23.25 -1.61 37.49
N THR A 422 23.80 -2.37 38.45
CA THR A 422 23.77 -2.02 39.88
C THR A 422 24.42 -0.65 40.14
N GLU A 423 25.44 -0.29 39.37
CA GLU A 423 26.09 1.03 39.45
C GLU A 423 25.25 2.19 38.88
N LEU A 424 24.28 1.91 38.01
CA LEU A 424 23.45 2.94 37.36
C LEU A 424 22.26 3.37 38.23
N TYR A 425 21.87 2.57 39.23
CA TYR A 425 20.65 2.74 40.01
C TYR A 425 20.96 2.81 41.50
N VAL A 426 20.38 3.77 42.21
CA VAL A 426 20.54 3.91 43.67
C VAL A 426 19.86 2.74 44.40
N THR A 427 18.72 2.29 43.90
CA THR A 427 17.95 1.17 44.51
C THR A 427 17.52 0.12 43.48
N PRO A 428 18.45 -0.70 42.95
CA PRO A 428 18.17 -1.66 41.87
C PRO A 428 17.10 -2.72 42.23
N HIS A 429 16.92 -3.00 43.53
CA HIS A 429 15.94 -3.98 44.01
C HIS A 429 14.49 -3.61 43.68
N ILE A 430 14.16 -2.32 43.50
CA ILE A 430 12.81 -1.88 43.13
C ILE A 430 12.46 -2.34 41.71
N ILE A 431 13.45 -2.45 40.82
CA ILE A 431 13.26 -2.91 39.43
C ILE A 431 12.75 -4.36 39.40
N TRP A 432 12.95 -5.17 40.45
CA TRP A 432 12.38 -6.52 40.52
C TRP A 432 10.85 -6.53 40.43
N LEU A 433 10.17 -5.45 40.86
CA LEU A 433 8.71 -5.33 40.70
C LEU A 433 8.28 -5.19 39.24
N ALA A 434 9.19 -4.82 38.33
CA ALA A 434 8.95 -4.77 36.89
C ALA A 434 8.79 -6.18 36.28
N CYS A 435 9.45 -7.20 36.86
CA CYS A 435 9.36 -8.59 36.39
C CYS A 435 7.93 -9.18 36.49
N PRO A 436 7.24 -9.20 37.65
CA PRO A 436 5.88 -9.71 37.75
C PRO A 436 4.87 -8.88 36.93
N LEU A 437 5.09 -7.56 36.80
CA LEU A 437 4.28 -6.70 35.94
C LEU A 437 4.39 -7.12 34.46
N LEU A 438 5.61 -7.35 33.98
CA LEU A 438 5.84 -7.76 32.60
C LEU A 438 5.35 -9.20 32.35
N LEU A 439 5.51 -10.13 33.31
CA LEU A 439 4.92 -11.47 33.23
C LEU A 439 3.41 -11.39 33.07
N PHE A 440 2.74 -10.63 33.94
CA PHE A 440 1.29 -10.42 33.86
C PHE A 440 0.89 -9.88 32.48
N TRP A 441 1.62 -8.89 31.96
CA TRP A 441 1.33 -8.32 30.65
C TRP A 441 1.49 -9.33 29.52
N VAL A 442 2.60 -10.09 29.49
CA VAL A 442 2.84 -11.14 28.50
C VAL A 442 1.72 -12.19 28.55
N THR A 443 1.38 -12.69 29.75
CA THR A 443 0.29 -13.65 29.94
C THR A 443 -1.04 -13.08 29.46
N ARG A 444 -1.36 -11.83 29.80
CA ARG A 444 -2.60 -11.16 29.36
C ARG A 444 -2.67 -11.05 27.84
N VAL A 445 -1.59 -10.62 27.18
CA VAL A 445 -1.54 -10.51 25.71
C VAL A 445 -1.81 -11.87 25.07
N TRP A 446 -1.17 -12.94 25.55
CA TRP A 446 -1.40 -14.29 25.03
C TRP A 446 -2.81 -14.79 25.30
N MET A 447 -3.38 -14.54 26.47
CA MET A 447 -4.77 -14.91 26.81
C MET A 447 -5.80 -14.18 25.94
N LEU A 448 -5.66 -12.87 25.74
CA LEU A 448 -6.52 -12.08 24.86
C LEU A 448 -6.41 -12.54 23.40
N THR A 449 -5.18 -12.86 22.99
CA THR A 449 -4.91 -13.39 21.66
C THR A 449 -5.56 -14.75 21.51
N HIS A 450 -5.43 -15.67 22.46
CA HIS A 450 -6.10 -16.97 22.40
C HIS A 450 -7.63 -16.83 22.28
N ARG A 451 -8.24 -15.91 23.04
CA ARG A 451 -9.69 -15.61 23.04
C ARG A 451 -10.23 -14.89 21.80
N GLY A 452 -9.38 -14.48 20.87
CA GLY A 452 -9.84 -13.76 19.67
C GLY A 452 -10.17 -12.30 19.83
N GLN A 453 -9.57 -11.67 20.83
CA GLN A 453 -9.75 -10.24 21.10
C GLN A 453 -8.60 -9.38 20.53
N MET A 454 -7.59 -10.01 19.91
CA MET A 454 -6.44 -9.32 19.31
C MET A 454 -6.68 -9.05 17.82
N ASN A 455 -7.18 -7.84 17.51
CA ASN A 455 -7.53 -7.42 16.15
C ASN A 455 -6.53 -6.45 15.51
N GLU A 456 -5.60 -5.91 16.29
CA GLU A 456 -4.59 -4.95 15.85
C GLU A 456 -3.18 -5.55 15.94
N ASP A 457 -2.20 -4.84 15.38
CA ASP A 457 -0.80 -5.21 15.56
C ASP A 457 -0.42 -5.15 17.06
N PRO A 458 0.25 -6.16 17.64
CA PRO A 458 0.45 -6.23 19.08
C PRO A 458 1.23 -5.05 19.68
N VAL A 459 2.13 -4.44 18.91
CA VAL A 459 2.85 -3.23 19.34
C VAL A 459 1.90 -2.02 19.39
N VAL A 460 0.99 -1.91 18.43
CA VAL A 460 -0.03 -0.84 18.43
C VAL A 460 -1.04 -1.07 19.55
N PHE A 461 -1.44 -2.32 19.79
CA PHE A 461 -2.27 -2.71 20.92
C PHE A 461 -1.65 -2.28 22.25
N ALA A 462 -0.35 -2.56 22.47
CA ALA A 462 0.37 -2.18 23.68
C ALA A 462 0.29 -0.67 23.97
N ILE A 463 0.31 0.16 22.92
CA ILE A 463 0.31 1.62 23.03
C ILE A 463 -1.11 2.18 23.18
N ARG A 464 -2.16 1.49 22.70
CA ARG A 464 -3.55 1.99 22.73
C ARG A 464 -4.39 1.44 23.88
N ASP A 465 -4.12 0.21 24.30
CA ASP A 465 -4.89 -0.48 25.35
C ASP A 465 -4.59 0.15 26.71
N ARG A 466 -5.64 0.62 27.41
CA ARG A 466 -5.51 1.33 28.69
C ARG A 466 -4.80 0.50 29.75
N THR A 467 -5.11 -0.80 29.84
CA THR A 467 -4.44 -1.70 30.80
C THR A 467 -2.95 -1.85 30.48
N SER A 468 -2.60 -1.99 29.19
CA SER A 468 -1.21 -2.04 28.74
C SER A 468 -0.47 -0.72 29.03
N GLN A 469 -1.11 0.43 28.83
CA GLN A 469 -0.55 1.74 29.19
C GLN A 469 -0.30 1.87 30.70
N LEU A 470 -1.24 1.44 31.55
CA LEU A 470 -1.09 1.47 33.01
C LEU A 470 0.07 0.57 33.46
N ILE A 471 0.18 -0.64 32.91
CA ILE A 471 1.30 -1.54 33.21
C ILE A 471 2.61 -0.96 32.71
N GLY A 472 2.64 -0.39 31.51
CA GLY A 472 3.81 0.30 30.96
C GLY A 472 4.23 1.50 31.80
N ALA A 473 3.29 2.31 32.28
CA ALA A 473 3.57 3.43 33.17
C ALA A 473 4.11 2.96 34.53
N ALA A 474 3.51 1.92 35.13
CA ALA A 474 4.00 1.31 36.36
C ALA A 474 5.40 0.73 36.18
N PHE A 475 5.65 0.05 35.06
CA PHE A 475 6.96 -0.48 34.67
C PHE A 475 7.99 0.65 34.63
N LEU A 476 7.73 1.73 33.89
CA LEU A 476 8.65 2.88 33.80
C LEU A 476 8.84 3.59 35.14
N MET A 477 7.80 3.67 35.96
CA MET A 477 7.88 4.24 37.30
C MET A 477 8.86 3.46 38.19
N MET A 478 8.92 2.11 38.08
CA MET A 478 9.89 1.33 38.84
C MET A 478 11.34 1.67 38.45
N PHE A 479 11.60 1.86 37.16
CA PHE A 479 12.93 2.28 36.67
C PHE A 479 13.26 3.71 37.07
N TRP A 480 12.27 4.60 37.11
CA TRP A 480 12.49 5.98 37.59
C TRP A 480 12.80 5.97 39.09
N ILE A 481 11.99 5.32 39.92
CA ILE A 481 12.22 5.30 41.38
C ILE A 481 13.57 4.65 41.73
N ALA A 482 14.01 3.66 40.94
CA ALA A 482 15.30 3.02 41.14
C ALA A 482 16.49 3.93 40.80
N ALA A 483 16.32 4.90 39.90
CA ALA A 483 17.37 5.80 39.40
C ALA A 483 17.56 6.98 40.33
#